data_AF-A0A7Y2FM72-F1
#
_entry.id   AF-A0A7Y2FM72-F1
#
_cell.length_a   1.000
_cell.length_b   1.000
_cell.length_c   1.000
_cell.angle_alpha   90.00
_cell.angle_beta   90.00
_cell.angle_gamma   90.00
#
_symmetry.space_group_name_H-M   'P 1'
#
loop_
_entity.id
_entity.type
_entity.pdbx_description
1 polymer ?
#
loop_
_entity_poly.entity_id
_entity_poly.type
_entity_poly.pdbx_seq_one_letter_code
_entity_poly.pdbx_strand_id
1 'polypeptide(L)'
;MAQFLADIAGMLEIAAIAAGLLLLHRARTVERAGLLRAAGFVLLLGGISVGLCTGYYWFKYQANGDFETVSLSSRSGARGP
;
A
#
# COMPACT_ATOMS: atom_id res chain seq x y z
N MET A 1 8.30 -7.57 -9.68
CA MET A 1 8.60 -6.37 -8.86
C MET A 1 7.36 -5.76 -8.18
N ALA A 2 6.17 -5.86 -8.78
CA ALA A 2 4.93 -5.23 -8.28
C ALA A 2 4.54 -5.59 -6.84
N GLN A 3 4.72 -6.86 -6.43
CA GLN A 3 4.40 -7.31 -5.07
C GLN A 3 5.17 -6.53 -3.99
N PHE A 4 6.48 -6.34 -4.17
CA PHE A 4 7.31 -5.63 -3.21
C PHE A 4 6.91 -4.15 -3.06
N LEU A 5 6.54 -3.48 -4.17
CA LEU A 5 6.00 -2.12 -4.12
C LEU A 5 4.67 -2.07 -3.38
N ALA A 6 3.81 -3.06 -3.59
CA ALA A 6 2.52 -3.13 -2.96
C ALA A 6 2.64 -3.38 -1.45
N ASP A 7 3.60 -4.23 -1.01
CA ASP A 7 3.92 -4.43 0.41
C ASP A 7 4.42 -3.14 1.07
N ILE A 8 5.30 -2.38 0.39
CA ILE A 8 5.76 -1.07 0.89
C ILE A 8 4.60 -0.08 0.99
N ALA A 9 3.74 -0.02 -0.03
CA ALA A 9 2.57 0.84 -0.02
C ALA A 9 1.65 0.48 1.16
N GLY A 10 1.38 -0.81 1.38
CA GLY A 10 0.58 -1.29 2.50
C GLY A 10 1.17 -0.91 3.86
N MET A 11 2.49 -1.04 4.05
CA MET A 11 3.14 -0.60 5.29
C MET A 11 3.03 0.91 5.51
N LEU A 12 3.20 1.73 4.46
CA LEU A 12 3.07 3.18 4.54
C LEU A 12 1.63 3.62 4.85
N GLU A 13 0.64 2.94 4.29
CA GLU A 13 -0.78 3.20 4.56
C GLU A 13 -1.13 2.90 6.02
N ILE A 14 -0.69 1.76 6.56
CA ILE A 14 -0.88 1.41 7.98
C ILE A 14 -0.20 2.45 8.87
N ALA A 15 1.02 2.86 8.54
CA ALA A 15 1.74 3.89 9.28
C ALA A 15 1.02 5.24 9.23
N ALA A 16 0.48 5.64 8.08
CA ALA A 16 -0.29 6.87 7.91
C ALA A 16 -1.58 6.86 8.74
N ILE A 17 -2.33 5.76 8.73
CA ILE A 17 -3.55 5.59 9.54
C ILE A 17 -3.21 5.65 11.03
N ALA A 18 -2.18 4.93 11.46
CA ALA A 18 -1.74 4.93 12.86
C ALA A 18 -1.29 6.33 13.31
N ALA A 19 -0.50 7.03 12.49
CA ALA A 19 -0.09 8.41 12.76
C ALA A 19 -1.29 9.37 12.81
N GLY A 20 -2.26 9.21 11.90
CA GLY A 20 -3.50 10.00 11.89
C GLY A 20 -4.32 9.81 13.17
N LEU A 21 -4.50 8.57 13.62
CA LEU A 21 -5.16 8.24 14.89
C LEU A 21 -4.42 8.84 16.09
N LEU A 22 -3.08 8.73 16.10
CA LEU A 22 -2.25 9.29 17.17
C LEU A 22 -2.37 10.82 17.23
N LEU A 23 -2.36 11.50 16.07
CA LEU A 23 -2.55 12.95 15.99
C LEU A 23 -3.96 13.36 16.44
N LEU A 24 -5.00 12.63 16.02
CA LEU A 24 -6.37 12.88 16.47
C LEU A 24 -6.52 12.66 17.97
N HIS A 25 -5.87 11.64 18.54
CA HIS A 25 -5.85 11.40 19.98
C HIS A 25 -5.19 12.57 20.72
N ARG A 26 -4.01 13.00 20.26
CA ARG A 26 -3.27 14.14 20.84
C ARG A 26 -4.02 15.46 20.66
N ALA A 27 -4.78 15.63 19.59
CA ALA A 27 -5.60 16.82 19.36
C ALA A 27 -6.72 16.99 20.41
N ARG A 28 -7.08 15.93 21.14
CA ARG A 28 -8.10 16.01 22.22
C ARG A 28 -7.58 16.66 23.49
N THR A 29 -6.26 16.70 23.69
CA THR A 29 -5.63 17.18 24.94
C THR A 29 -4.99 18.56 24.80
N VAL A 30 -5.02 19.17 23.62
CA VAL A 30 -4.34 20.45 23.33
C VAL A 30 -5.35 21.56 23.04
N GLU A 31 -5.19 22.71 23.70
CA GLU A 31 -5.97 23.93 23.42
C GLU A 31 -5.56 24.50 22.05
N ARG A 32 -6.51 24.76 21.15
CA ARG A 32 -6.31 25.13 19.73
C ARG A 32 -5.67 24.06 18.83
N ALA A 33 -6.14 22.81 18.91
CA ALA A 33 -5.65 21.71 18.07
C ALA A 33 -6.18 21.67 16.61
N GLY A 34 -6.67 22.78 16.04
CA GLY A 34 -7.35 22.78 14.73
C GLY A 34 -6.52 22.16 13.60
N LEU A 35 -5.25 22.54 13.52
CA LEU A 35 -4.31 22.00 12.53
C LEU A 35 -3.95 20.53 12.78
N LEU A 36 -3.76 20.14 14.04
CA LEU A 36 -3.49 18.74 14.43
C LEU A 36 -4.66 17.84 14.04
N ARG A 37 -5.88 18.32 14.24
CA ARG A 37 -7.11 17.60 13.91
C ARG A 37 -7.28 17.47 12.40
N ALA A 38 -7.01 18.53 11.65
CA ALA A 38 -7.02 18.51 10.19
C ALA A 38 -5.97 17.52 9.63
N ALA A 39 -4.73 17.60 10.10
CA ALA A 39 -3.66 16.67 9.70
C ALA A 39 -4.00 15.21 10.03
N GLY A 40 -4.57 14.98 11.21
CA GLY A 40 -5.04 13.66 11.62
C GLY A 40 -6.12 13.10 10.68
N PHE A 41 -7.14 13.91 10.33
CA PHE A 41 -8.17 13.50 9.37
C PHE A 41 -7.62 13.28 7.96
N VAL A 42 -6.71 14.12 7.48
CA VAL A 42 -6.08 13.96 6.16
C VAL A 42 -5.31 12.65 6.08
N LEU A 43 -4.50 12.32 7.09
CA LEU A 43 -3.76 11.05 7.13
C LEU A 43 -4.70 9.84 7.22
N LEU A 44 -5.77 9.95 8.00
CA LEU A 44 -6.69 8.85 8.22
C LEU A 44 -7.54 8.57 6.97
N LEU A 45 -8.17 9.61 6.41
CA LEU A 45 -8.96 9.49 5.18
C LEU A 45 -8.09 9.17 3.97
N GLY A 46 -6.90 9.80 3.88
CA GLY A 46 -5.92 9.51 2.84
C GLY A 46 -5.45 8.07 2.90
N GLY A 47 -5.02 7.59 4.07
CA GLY A 47 -4.56 6.21 4.25
C GLY A 47 -5.64 5.17 3.91
N ILE A 48 -6.89 5.39 4.34
CA ILE A 48 -8.01 4.49 4.00
C ILE A 48 -8.30 4.50 2.49
N SER A 49 -8.34 5.69 1.87
CA SER A 49 -8.68 5.83 0.46
C SER A 49 -7.62 5.20 -0.45
N VAL A 50 -6.34 5.42 -0.14
CA VAL A 50 -5.24 4.81 -0.88
C VAL A 50 -5.19 3.30 -0.59
N GLY A 51 -5.37 2.87 0.65
CA GLY A 51 -5.39 1.44 1.01
C GLY A 51 -6.50 0.64 0.31
N LEU A 52 -7.68 1.23 0.14
CA LEU A 52 -8.73 0.61 -0.68
C LEU A 52 -8.34 0.50 -2.15
N CYS A 53 -7.66 1.52 -2.69
CA CYS A 53 -7.18 1.51 -4.07
C CYS A 53 -6.08 0.45 -4.26
N THR A 54 -5.06 0.46 -3.39
CA THR A 54 -3.95 -0.49 -3.38
C THR A 54 -4.46 -1.92 -3.22
N GLY A 55 -5.35 -2.17 -2.26
CA GLY A 55 -5.95 -3.49 -2.02
C GLY A 55 -6.79 -3.98 -3.20
N TYR A 56 -7.57 -3.10 -3.84
CA TYR A 56 -8.35 -3.46 -5.03
C TYR A 56 -7.45 -3.91 -6.20
N TYR A 57 -6.43 -3.11 -6.52
CA TYR A 57 -5.49 -3.48 -7.58
C TYR A 57 -4.70 -4.73 -7.23
N TRP A 58 -4.24 -4.87 -5.98
CA TRP A 58 -3.58 -6.07 -5.51
C TRP A 58 -4.43 -7.32 -5.76
N PHE A 59 -5.69 -7.30 -5.32
CA PHE A 59 -6.58 -8.45 -5.48
C PHE A 59 -6.84 -8.77 -6.96
N LYS A 60 -7.02 -7.73 -7.78
CA LYS A 60 -7.18 -7.86 -9.23
C LYS A 60 -5.95 -8.52 -9.89
N TYR A 61 -4.74 -8.10 -9.52
CA TYR A 61 -3.51 -8.68 -10.08
C TYR A 61 -3.25 -10.11 -9.56
N GLN A 62 -3.59 -10.41 -8.30
CA GLN A 62 -3.62 -11.78 -7.78
C GLN A 62 -4.56 -12.69 -8.57
N ALA A 63 -5.81 -12.25 -8.79
CA ALA A 63 -6.80 -13.06 -9.50
C ALA A 63 -6.42 -13.36 -10.96
N ASN A 64 -5.71 -12.44 -11.61
CA ASN A 64 -5.28 -12.60 -13.00
C ASN A 64 -3.97 -13.39 -13.16
N GLY A 65 -3.30 -13.79 -12.06
CA GLY A 65 -2.03 -14.53 -12.12
C GLY A 65 -0.87 -13.78 -12.79
N ASP A 66 -1.03 -12.48 -13.02
CA ASP A 66 -0.18 -11.65 -13.89
C ASP A 66 1.04 -11.08 -13.15
N PHE A 67 1.37 -11.64 -11.98
CA PHE A 67 2.64 -11.37 -11.33
C PHE A 67 3.73 -12.10 -12.10
N GLU A 68 4.20 -11.44 -13.16
CA GLU A 68 5.29 -11.87 -14.05
C GLU A 68 5.65 -13.34 -13.85
N THR A 69 4.97 -14.22 -14.60
CA THR A 69 5.52 -15.54 -14.85
C THR A 69 6.97 -15.31 -15.25
N VAL A 70 7.91 -15.68 -14.38
CA VAL A 70 9.30 -15.81 -14.78
C VAL A 70 9.24 -16.83 -15.90
N SER A 71 9.28 -16.33 -17.14
CA SER A 71 9.59 -17.15 -18.29
C SER A 71 11.01 -17.61 -18.04
N LEU A 72 11.15 -18.70 -17.30
CA LEU A 72 12.29 -19.56 -17.32
C LEU A 72 12.34 -20.12 -18.74
N SER A 73 12.76 -19.28 -19.69
CA SER A 73 13.41 -19.72 -20.91
C SER A 73 14.78 -20.26 -20.51
N SER A 74 14.78 -21.34 -19.73
CA SER A 74 15.99 -22.07 -19.40
C SER A 74 15.85 -23.51 -19.90
N ARG A 75 16.44 -23.68 -21.08
CA ARG A 75 17.14 -24.88 -21.59
C ARG A 75 16.30 -26.13 -21.87
N SER A 76 16.33 -26.58 -23.13
CA SER A 76 17.24 -27.65 -23.57
C SER A 76 16.78 -28.28 -24.89
N GLY A 77 17.67 -28.35 -25.89
CA GLY A 77 17.37 -29.03 -27.15
C GLY A 77 18.46 -28.84 -28.21
N ALA A 78 19.64 -29.41 -27.98
CA ALA A 78 20.59 -29.70 -29.03
C ALA A 78 19.93 -30.55 -30.15
N ARG A 79 20.28 -30.31 -31.43
CA ARG A 79 20.62 -31.33 -32.47
C ARG A 79 20.46 -30.80 -33.92
N GLY A 80 21.59 -30.48 -34.57
CA GLY A 80 21.87 -30.61 -36.02
C GLY A 80 21.00 -29.84 -37.02
N PRO A 81 21.32 -29.88 -38.33
CA PRO A 81 22.35 -30.64 -39.04
C PRO A 81 23.73 -29.95 -39.13
#